data_AF-A0A9P0D7I8-F1
#
_entry.id   AF-A0A9P0D7I8-F1
#
_cell.length_a   1.000
_cell.length_b   1.000
_cell.length_c   1.000
_cell.angle_alpha   90.00
_cell.angle_beta   90.00
_cell.angle_gamma   90.00
#
_symmetry.space_group_name_H-M   'P 1'
#
loop_
_entity.id
_entity.type
_entity.pdbx_description
1 polymer ?
#
loop_
_entity_poly.entity_id
_entity_poly.type
_entity_poly.pdbx_seq_one_letter_code
_entity_poly.pdbx_strand_id
1 'polypeptide(L)'
;MNSENPNNDEGEDNIKYTNEQKIVAAVWIHETVHNNQTLDDIKNNFKIRFKLKPPKTTDLIMWENQLFSKGEIKNDEQTDEDKDNNLNIDIDDELSDGGSSEDENSD
;
A
#
# COMPACT_ATOMS: atom_id res chain seq x y z
N MET A 1 36.89 25.92 30.35
CA MET A 1 35.66 25.11 30.56
C MET A 1 35.00 24.97 29.19
N ASN A 2 34.67 23.73 28.85
CA ASN A 2 34.48 23.24 27.48
C ASN A 2 33.30 23.88 26.76
N SER A 3 33.50 24.04 25.45
CA SER A 3 32.54 24.44 24.43
C SER A 3 31.37 23.45 24.34
N GLU A 4 30.15 23.92 24.57
CA GLU A 4 28.95 23.17 24.21
C GLU A 4 28.64 23.44 22.73
N ASN A 5 28.94 22.44 21.91
CA ASN A 5 28.63 22.34 20.50
C ASN A 5 27.15 21.88 20.36
N PRO A 6 26.21 22.69 19.83
CA PRO A 6 24.85 22.25 19.59
C PRO A 6 24.74 21.64 18.19
N ASN A 7 25.54 20.60 17.91
CA ASN A 7 25.37 19.78 16.72
C ASN A 7 24.90 18.40 17.18
N ASN A 8 23.64 18.33 17.62
CA ASN A 8 22.93 17.07 17.87
C ASN A 8 21.61 17.12 17.08
N ASP A 9 21.71 16.96 15.75
CA ASP A 9 20.60 16.49 14.91
C ASP A 9 21.11 15.44 13.91
N GLU A 10 22.04 14.60 14.37
CA GLU A 10 22.44 13.38 13.66
C GLU A 10 21.73 12.19 14.29
N GLY A 11 20.50 12.01 13.82
CA GLY A 11 19.70 10.80 13.97
C GLY A 11 18.78 10.73 12.77
N GLU A 12 19.31 10.31 11.62
CA GLU A 12 18.48 9.69 10.58
C GLU A 12 17.91 8.39 11.17
N ASP A 13 16.97 8.54 12.09
CA ASP A 13 16.09 7.46 12.49
C ASP A 13 15.36 7.08 11.20
N ASN A 14 15.75 5.93 10.65
CA ASN A 14 15.12 5.36 9.48
C ASN A 14 13.72 4.87 9.90
N ILE A 15 12.79 5.83 10.03
CA ILE A 15 11.44 5.59 10.50
C ILE A 15 10.74 4.72 9.45
N LYS A 16 10.50 3.47 9.82
CA LYS A 16 9.68 2.56 9.04
C LYS A 16 8.21 2.88 9.28
N TYR A 17 7.51 3.21 8.21
CA TYR A 17 6.06 3.42 8.23
C TYR A 17 5.33 2.13 7.84
N THR A 18 4.23 1.83 8.52
CA THR A 18 3.39 0.67 8.20
C THR A 18 2.57 0.90 6.92
N ASN A 19 2.04 -0.16 6.31
CA ASN A 19 1.16 -0.04 5.14
C ASN A 19 -0.04 0.87 5.40
N GLU A 20 -0.68 0.73 6.56
CA GLU A 20 -1.81 1.59 6.94
C GLU A 20 -1.41 3.07 6.93
N GLN A 21 -0.26 3.40 7.54
CA GLN A 21 0.24 4.78 7.58
C GLN A 21 0.51 5.33 6.18
N LYS A 22 1.13 4.52 5.31
CA LYS A 22 1.40 4.89 3.91
C LYS A 22 0.11 5.10 3.12
N ILE A 23 -0.85 4.18 3.24
CA ILE A 23 -2.15 4.24 2.55
C ILE A 23 -2.93 5.48 2.99
N VAL A 24 -3.06 5.71 4.30
CA VAL A 24 -3.78 6.88 4.82
C VAL A 24 -3.15 8.17 4.33
N ALA A 25 -1.81 8.27 4.36
CA ALA A 25 -1.11 9.44 3.88
C ALA A 25 -1.28 9.64 2.37
N ALA A 26 -1.21 8.57 1.58
CA ALA A 26 -1.44 8.59 0.13
C ALA A 26 -2.84 9.12 -0.22
N VAL A 27 -3.88 8.64 0.46
CA VAL A 27 -5.26 9.13 0.27
C VAL A 27 -5.35 10.62 0.57
N TRP A 28 -4.78 11.07 1.69
CA TRP A 28 -4.80 12.49 2.04
C TRP A 28 -4.10 13.38 1.00
N ILE A 29 -2.98 12.94 0.44
CA ILE A 29 -2.31 13.67 -0.65
C ILE A 29 -3.22 13.73 -1.89
N HIS A 30 -3.82 12.61 -2.27
CA HIS A 30 -4.71 12.54 -3.43
C HIS A 30 -5.91 13.48 -3.29
N GLU A 31 -6.46 13.60 -2.09
CA GLU A 31 -7.64 14.45 -1.82
C GLU A 31 -7.34 15.95 -1.75
N THR A 32 -6.07 16.37 -1.73
CA THR A 32 -5.69 17.79 -1.63
C THR A 32 -6.32 18.66 -2.73
N VAL A 33 -6.53 18.09 -3.93
CA VAL A 33 -7.19 18.75 -5.06
C VAL A 33 -8.69 19.00 -4.84
N HIS A 34 -9.28 18.34 -3.84
CA HIS A 34 -10.71 18.43 -3.52
C HIS A 34 -10.99 19.17 -2.21
N ASN A 35 -10.05 19.15 -1.26
CA ASN A 35 -10.28 19.65 0.10
C ASN A 35 -9.42 20.88 0.48
N ASN A 36 -8.58 21.38 -0.44
CA ASN A 36 -7.67 22.53 -0.24
C ASN A 36 -6.66 22.37 0.91
N GLN A 37 -6.42 21.15 1.40
CA GLN A 37 -5.40 20.91 2.42
C GLN A 37 -4.00 21.12 1.84
N THR A 38 -3.14 21.77 2.60
CA THR A 38 -1.72 21.95 2.25
C THR A 38 -0.89 20.74 2.66
N LEU A 39 0.31 20.60 2.12
CA LEU A 39 1.27 19.57 2.56
C LEU A 39 1.59 19.66 4.06
N ASP A 40 1.61 20.88 4.62
CA ASP A 40 1.86 21.08 6.04
C ASP A 40 0.67 20.60 6.89
N ASP A 41 -0.56 20.77 6.42
CA ASP A 41 -1.75 20.20 7.05
C ASP A 41 -1.67 18.66 7.05
N ILE A 42 -1.27 18.05 5.94
CA ILE A 42 -1.11 16.60 5.85
C ILE A 42 -0.04 16.11 6.84
N LYS A 43 1.11 16.77 6.92
CA LYS A 43 2.18 16.42 7.87
C LYS A 43 1.73 16.59 9.32
N ASN A 44 0.98 17.64 9.62
CA ASN A 44 0.43 17.87 10.94
C ASN A 44 -0.61 16.81 11.31
N ASN A 45 -1.53 16.49 10.40
CA ASN A 45 -2.52 15.42 10.56
C ASN A 45 -1.86 14.06 10.80
N PHE A 46 -0.78 13.76 10.06
CA PHE A 46 0.00 12.56 10.25
C PHE A 46 0.58 12.47 11.67
N LYS A 47 1.23 13.54 12.13
CA LYS A 47 1.78 13.62 13.49
C LYS A 47 0.70 13.48 14.56
N ILE A 48 -0.46 14.12 14.37
CA ILE A 48 -1.59 14.05 15.30
C ILE A 48 -2.16 12.64 15.38
N ARG A 49 -2.37 11.98 14.23
CA ARG A 49 -3.00 10.66 14.14
C ARG A 49 -2.08 9.55 14.64
N PHE A 50 -0.84 9.51 14.16
CA PHE A 50 0.07 8.39 14.41
C PHE A 50 1.08 8.64 15.53
N LYS A 51 1.17 9.87 16.05
CA LYS A 51 2.16 10.27 17.07
C LYS A 51 3.61 10.01 16.64
N LEU A 52 3.86 10.06 15.34
CA LEU A 52 5.17 9.86 14.72
C LEU A 52 5.64 11.11 13.98
N LYS A 53 6.94 11.18 13.69
CA LYS A 53 7.48 12.17 12.76
C LYS A 53 6.80 11.96 11.39
N PRO A 54 6.39 13.04 10.70
CA PRO A 54 5.78 12.90 9.39
C PRO A 54 6.81 12.47 8.33
N PRO A 55 6.37 11.75 7.28
CA PRO A 55 7.23 11.37 6.16
C PRO A 55 7.73 12.58 5.37
N LYS A 56 8.79 12.39 4.58
CA LYS A 56 9.26 13.42 3.65
C LYS A 56 8.22 13.60 2.55
N THR A 57 8.16 14.81 1.98
CA THR A 57 7.22 15.12 0.89
C THR A 57 7.41 14.18 -0.31
N THR A 58 8.65 13.78 -0.60
CA THR A 58 8.97 12.80 -1.64
C THR A 58 8.31 11.44 -1.40
N ASP A 59 8.30 10.97 -0.17
CA ASP A 59 7.74 9.67 0.20
C ASP A 59 6.20 9.71 0.10
N LEU A 60 5.60 10.82 0.56
CA LEU A 60 4.16 11.06 0.45
C LEU A 60 3.68 11.03 -1.01
N ILE A 61 4.38 11.73 -1.90
CA ILE A 61 4.07 11.74 -3.34
C ILE A 61 4.32 10.37 -3.96
N MET A 62 5.39 9.67 -3.56
CA MET A 62 5.68 8.33 -4.05
C MET A 62 4.56 7.35 -3.68
N TRP A 63 4.09 7.36 -2.44
CA TRP A 63 3.03 6.46 -1.97
C TRP A 63 1.69 6.76 -2.64
N GLU A 64 1.35 8.03 -2.85
CA GLU A 64 0.16 8.42 -3.61
C GLU A 64 0.21 7.84 -5.04
N ASN A 65 1.31 8.08 -5.76
CA ASN A 65 1.46 7.55 -7.10
C ASN A 65 1.40 6.02 -7.15
N GLN A 66 2.06 5.35 -6.20
CA GLN A 66 2.03 3.88 -6.10
C GLN A 66 0.61 3.37 -5.88
N LEU A 67 -0.09 3.92 -4.89
CA LEU A 67 -1.45 3.48 -4.54
C LEU A 67 -2.44 3.72 -5.69
N PHE A 68 -2.48 4.93 -6.26
CA PHE A 68 -3.51 5.32 -7.22
C PHE A 68 -3.18 4.95 -8.67
N SER A 69 -1.89 4.81 -9.02
CA SER A 69 -1.51 4.38 -10.38
C SER A 69 -1.31 2.87 -10.51
N LYS A 70 -0.84 2.20 -9.45
CA LYS A 70 -0.47 0.77 -9.50
C LYS A 70 -1.39 -0.12 -8.66
N GLY A 71 -2.20 0.44 -7.77
CA GLY A 71 -3.08 -0.31 -6.87
C GLY A 71 -2.36 -0.99 -5.69
N GLU A 72 -1.07 -0.71 -5.51
CA GLU A 72 -0.25 -1.31 -4.45
C GLU A 72 0.78 -0.31 -3.93
N ILE A 73 1.17 -0.44 -2.66
CA ILE A 73 2.31 0.29 -2.09
C ILE A 73 3.40 -0.74 -1.81
N LYS A 74 4.57 -0.55 -2.43
CA LYS A 74 5.69 -1.47 -2.23
C LYS A 74 6.32 -1.24 -0.86
N ASN A 75 6.52 -2.33 -0.14
CA ASN A 75 7.40 -2.33 1.00
C ASN A 75 8.80 -2.66 0.52
N ASP A 76 9.75 -1.76 0.78
CA ASP A 76 11.17 -2.07 0.67
C ASP A 76 11.62 -3.02 1.82
N GLU A 77 10.69 -3.73 2.44
CA GLU A 77 11.00 -4.93 3.19
C GLU A 77 11.27 -6.01 2.16
N GLN A 78 12.54 -6.17 1.84
CA GLN A 78 13.07 -7.33 1.17
C GLN A 78 12.78 -8.54 2.08
N THR A 79 11.56 -9.06 2.01
CA THR A 79 11.18 -10.35 2.57
C THR A 79 11.73 -11.38 1.62
N ASP A 80 12.74 -12.14 2.04
CA ASP A 80 13.27 -13.31 1.33
C ASP A 80 12.26 -14.48 1.25
N GLU A 81 10.99 -14.20 0.98
CA GLU A 81 9.87 -15.16 1.00
C GLU A 81 9.11 -15.16 -0.33
N ASP A 82 9.82 -15.24 -1.45
CA ASP A 82 9.24 -15.61 -2.75
C ASP A 82 9.99 -16.81 -3.36
N LYS A 83 10.24 -17.83 -2.53
CA LYS A 83 10.48 -19.19 -3.02
C LYS A 83 9.33 -20.05 -2.52
N ASP A 84 8.71 -20.74 -3.47
CA ASP A 84 7.75 -21.82 -3.25
C ASP A 84 6.28 -21.39 -3.13
N ASN A 85 5.70 -20.89 -4.22
CA ASN A 85 4.29 -21.09 -4.52
C ASN A 85 4.05 -21.21 -6.04
N ASN A 86 4.74 -22.16 -6.67
CA ASN A 86 4.33 -22.70 -7.97
C ASN A 86 3.37 -23.87 -7.72
N LEU A 87 2.11 -23.58 -7.37
CA LEU A 87 1.05 -24.58 -7.41
C LEU A 87 0.66 -24.77 -8.88
N ASN A 88 1.35 -25.71 -9.52
CA ASN A 88 0.95 -26.30 -10.79
C ASN A 88 -0.38 -27.05 -10.53
N ILE A 89 -1.51 -26.39 -10.78
CA ILE A 89 -2.82 -27.03 -10.72
C ILE A 89 -2.97 -27.79 -12.04
N ASP A 90 -2.66 -29.09 -11.99
CA ASP A 90 -3.01 -30.04 -13.05
C ASP A 90 -4.54 -30.18 -13.05
N ILE A 91 -5.20 -29.51 -14.01
CA ILE A 91 -6.63 -29.69 -14.30
C ILE A 91 -6.75 -30.84 -15.28
N ASP A 92 -6.77 -32.06 -14.74
CA ASP A 92 -7.29 -33.24 -15.42
C ASP A 92 -8.62 -33.60 -14.74
N ASP A 93 -9.75 -33.38 -15.42
CA ASP A 93 -10.77 -34.43 -15.60
C ASP A 93 -12.04 -33.94 -16.31
N GLU A 94 -12.20 -34.50 -17.50
CA GLU A 94 -13.39 -35.07 -18.11
C GLU A 94 -14.60 -34.17 -18.50
N LEU A 95 -14.69 -34.03 -19.83
CA LEU A 95 -15.90 -33.78 -20.60
C LEU A 95 -16.96 -34.86 -20.31
N SER A 96 -18.06 -34.48 -19.68
CA SER A 96 -19.30 -35.28 -19.72
C SER A 96 -20.19 -34.73 -20.82
N ASP A 97 -20.01 -35.30 -22.01
CA ASP A 97 -20.91 -35.16 -23.16
C ASP A 97 -21.95 -36.27 -23.04
N GLY A 98 -23.23 -35.93 -22.86
CA GLY A 98 -24.24 -36.97 -22.66
C GLY A 98 -25.67 -36.49 -22.46
N GLY A 99 -26.44 -36.52 -23.54
CA GLY A 99 -27.86 -36.89 -23.46
C GLY A 99 -28.86 -35.86 -23.96
N SER A 100 -28.97 -35.73 -25.28
CA SER A 100 -30.22 -35.36 -25.92
C SER A 100 -31.14 -36.58 -25.93
N SER A 101 -32.39 -36.43 -25.48
CA SER A 101 -33.51 -37.27 -25.91
C SER A 101 -34.83 -36.52 -25.71
N GLU A 102 -35.61 -36.54 -26.78
CA GLU A 102 -36.90 -35.89 -27.03
C GLU A 102 -38.06 -36.54 -26.26
N ASP A 103 -39.26 -35.95 -26.46
CA ASP A 103 -40.59 -36.59 -26.40
C ASP A 103 -41.19 -36.84 -24.98
N GLU A 104 -42.46 -36.56 -24.63
CA GLU A 104 -43.74 -36.46 -25.36
C GLU A 104 -44.79 -35.57 -24.64
N ASN A 105 -45.82 -35.21 -25.42
CA ASN A 105 -47.17 -34.75 -25.06
C ASN A 105 -47.73 -35.23 -23.70
N SER A 106 -48.63 -34.42 -23.10
CA SER A 106 -50.04 -34.81 -22.85
C SER A 106 -50.88 -33.65 -22.26
N ASP A 107 -51.98 -33.35 -22.96
CA ASP A 107 -53.23 -32.61 -22.64
C ASP A 107 -53.27 -31.38 -21.72
#